data_AF-A0A960PQX4-F1
#
_entry.id   AF-A0A960PQX4-F1
#
_cell.length_a   1.000
_cell.length_b   1.000
_cell.length_c   1.000
_cell.angle_alpha   90.00
_cell.angle_beta   90.00
_cell.angle_gamma   90.00
#
_symmetry.space_group_name_H-M   'P 1'
#
loop_
_entity.id
_entity.type
_entity.pdbx_description
1 polymer ?
#
loop_
_entity_poly.entity_id
_entity_poly.type
_entity_poly.pdbx_seq_one_letter_code
_entity_poly.pdbx_strand_id
1 'polypeptide(L)'
;VVNDCSLLFPGNPGYFGDGGTGIASNLNAIWGDYFLVDPAADLAHGDSLVHVEAYSSVQEGFWEPGDYTFYGRYHSFDARDNREPLTGTWLARYFTAEPPRGGFTTPTTFLCWRDSGLNDSFFFTCGTFPNPYPLSQNGGAFFDEQENPTLGMSFPFSPIPVALDLLYCPGATFRLSSSVFRPSEALPVFYETGWFFLNLNTSSGSVSDPIKQSYLTTVHQASGTFSVGFPAIGLGSALDKTFTVTTAPLDVNLPREAP
;
A
#
# COMPACT_ATOMS: atom_id res chain seq x y z
N VAL A 1 21.95 -5.99 4.04
CA VAL A 1 23.11 -6.16 4.94
C VAL A 1 23.75 -4.80 5.07
N VAL A 2 24.47 -4.53 6.16
CA VAL A 2 25.23 -3.29 6.30
C VAL A 2 26.71 -3.60 6.16
N ASN A 3 27.44 -2.71 5.50
CA ASN A 3 28.90 -2.80 5.41
C ASN A 3 29.54 -2.41 6.74
N ASP A 4 28.90 -1.48 7.48
CA ASP A 4 29.38 -0.99 8.77
C ASP A 4 28.22 -0.75 9.76
N CYS A 5 28.49 -0.87 11.06
CA CYS A 5 27.55 -0.46 12.10
C CYS A 5 27.51 1.08 12.17
N SER A 6 26.31 1.65 12.07
CA SER A 6 26.13 3.10 12.05
C SER A 6 24.80 3.53 12.68
N LEU A 7 24.74 4.79 13.11
CA LEU A 7 23.52 5.47 13.54
C LEU A 7 22.97 6.40 12.46
N LEU A 8 23.58 6.41 11.27
CA LEU A 8 23.10 7.19 10.13
C LEU A 8 21.75 6.63 9.66
N PHE A 9 20.86 7.54 9.28
CA PHE A 9 19.57 7.23 8.66
C PHE A 9 19.69 7.21 7.14
N PRO A 10 18.72 6.59 6.44
CA PRO A 10 18.64 6.58 4.99
C PRO A 10 18.89 7.93 4.31
N GLY A 11 18.43 9.05 4.87
CA GLY A 11 18.65 10.39 4.32
C GLY A 11 20.00 11.04 4.63
N ASN A 12 20.88 10.43 5.42
CA ASN A 12 22.18 11.02 5.73
C ASN A 12 23.24 10.75 4.63
N PRO A 13 24.13 11.71 4.36
CA PRO A 13 25.26 11.50 3.44
C PRO A 13 26.09 10.28 3.84
N GLY A 14 26.43 9.43 2.86
CA GLY A 14 27.24 8.22 3.06
C GLY A 14 26.47 7.00 3.56
N TYR A 15 25.17 7.14 3.92
CA TYR A 15 24.36 5.96 4.24
C TYR A 15 24.18 5.06 3.02
N PHE A 16 23.81 5.64 1.89
CA PHE A 16 23.88 5.00 0.58
C PHE A 16 25.12 5.48 -0.17
N GLY A 17 25.66 4.61 -1.01
CA GLY A 17 26.77 4.92 -1.92
C GLY A 17 26.66 4.02 -3.15
N ASP A 18 27.07 4.54 -4.29
CA ASP A 18 26.94 3.87 -5.59
C ASP A 18 27.47 2.43 -5.53
N GLY A 19 26.68 1.50 -6.08
CA GLY A 19 27.03 0.07 -6.08
C GLY A 19 26.97 -0.59 -4.69
N GLY A 20 26.29 0.03 -3.73
CA GLY A 20 26.17 -0.49 -2.37
C GLY A 20 27.45 -0.34 -1.54
N THR A 21 28.23 0.70 -1.82
CA THR A 21 29.50 1.02 -1.13
C THR A 21 29.32 1.88 0.14
N GLY A 22 28.11 2.39 0.38
CA GLY A 22 27.77 3.10 1.61
C GLY A 22 27.61 2.17 2.83
N ILE A 23 27.04 2.69 3.91
CA ILE A 23 26.66 1.88 5.08
C ILE A 23 25.70 0.74 4.68
N ALA A 24 24.68 1.05 3.87
CA ALA A 24 23.74 0.06 3.36
C ALA A 24 24.33 -0.65 2.14
N SER A 25 24.41 -1.98 2.20
CA SER A 25 24.90 -2.81 1.09
C SER A 25 23.78 -3.35 0.22
N ASN A 26 24.13 -3.73 -1.02
CA ASN A 26 23.21 -4.27 -2.02
C ASN A 26 23.17 -5.82 -2.02
N LEU A 27 23.58 -6.48 -0.92
CA LEU A 27 23.67 -7.94 -0.84
C LEU A 27 22.32 -8.68 -0.66
N ASN A 28 21.17 -8.00 -0.68
CA ASN A 28 19.82 -8.59 -0.60
C ASN A 28 19.64 -9.74 0.41
N ALA A 29 20.28 -9.64 1.58
CA ALA A 29 20.34 -10.72 2.57
C ALA A 29 19.71 -10.37 3.92
N ILE A 30 18.94 -9.27 4.00
CA ILE A 30 18.13 -8.98 5.20
C ILE A 30 16.72 -9.50 4.95
N TRP A 31 16.27 -10.36 5.86
CA TRP A 31 14.92 -10.88 5.96
C TRP A 31 14.57 -10.93 7.45
N GLY A 32 13.29 -11.04 7.77
CA GLY A 32 12.83 -11.17 9.14
C GLY A 32 11.34 -10.94 9.24
N ASP A 33 10.86 -10.90 10.46
CA ASP A 33 9.46 -10.66 10.78
C ASP A 33 9.33 -9.46 11.72
N TYR A 34 8.17 -8.83 11.73
CA TYR A 34 7.81 -7.84 12.73
C TYR A 34 6.63 -8.32 13.56
N PHE A 35 6.47 -7.72 14.74
CA PHE A 35 5.31 -7.94 15.59
C PHE A 35 4.81 -6.61 16.15
N LEU A 36 3.50 -6.49 16.24
CA LEU A 36 2.76 -5.39 16.85
C LEU A 36 2.04 -5.96 18.07
N VAL A 37 2.43 -5.46 19.25
CA VAL A 37 1.89 -5.88 20.54
C VAL A 37 0.91 -4.84 21.03
N ASP A 38 -0.29 -5.28 21.36
CA ASP A 38 -1.32 -4.50 22.06
C ASP A 38 -1.55 -5.12 23.45
N PRO A 39 -0.85 -4.63 24.48
CA PRO A 39 -1.02 -5.15 25.85
C PRO A 39 -2.41 -4.88 26.42
N ALA A 40 -3.13 -3.86 25.93
CA ALA A 40 -4.47 -3.54 26.43
C ALA A 40 -5.52 -4.54 25.93
N ALA A 41 -5.31 -5.10 24.74
CA ALA A 41 -6.15 -6.13 24.15
C ALA A 41 -5.62 -7.57 24.39
N ASP A 42 -4.52 -7.74 25.12
CA ASP A 42 -3.80 -9.01 25.30
C ASP A 42 -3.54 -9.73 23.96
N LEU A 43 -3.06 -8.97 22.97
CA LEU A 43 -2.93 -9.44 21.60
C LEU A 43 -1.56 -9.08 21.02
N ALA A 44 -0.99 -10.01 20.27
CA ALA A 44 0.13 -9.75 19.36
C ALA A 44 -0.23 -10.23 17.95
N HIS A 45 0.18 -9.47 16.95
CA HIS A 45 0.14 -9.89 15.55
C HIS A 45 1.50 -9.66 14.92
N GLY A 46 1.89 -10.55 14.02
CA GLY A 46 3.13 -10.42 13.27
C GLY A 46 2.93 -10.77 11.81
N ASP A 47 3.88 -10.33 11.01
CA ASP A 47 3.96 -10.60 9.58
C ASP A 47 5.44 -10.49 9.17
N SER A 48 5.77 -10.97 7.98
CA SER A 48 7.11 -10.83 7.44
C SER A 48 7.43 -9.38 7.07
N LEU A 49 8.69 -9.00 7.27
CA LEU A 49 9.20 -7.71 6.82
C LEU A 49 9.11 -7.64 5.29
N VAL A 50 8.78 -6.45 4.78
CA VAL A 50 8.83 -6.19 3.34
C VAL A 50 10.28 -6.26 2.85
N HIS A 51 10.48 -7.01 1.78
CA HIS A 51 11.77 -7.09 1.11
C HIS A 51 11.87 -5.95 0.09
N VAL A 52 12.99 -5.22 0.15
CA VAL A 52 13.33 -4.16 -0.81
C VAL A 52 14.60 -4.57 -1.51
N GLU A 53 14.46 -4.98 -2.78
CA GLU A 53 15.57 -5.42 -3.60
C GLU A 53 16.53 -4.27 -3.91
N ALA A 54 17.82 -4.58 -3.92
CA ALA A 54 18.89 -3.68 -4.28
C ALA A 54 19.67 -4.24 -5.46
N TYR A 55 20.06 -3.38 -6.40
CA TYR A 55 20.84 -3.78 -7.57
C TYR A 55 22.33 -3.49 -7.37
N SER A 56 23.18 -4.45 -7.71
CA SER A 56 24.63 -4.38 -7.41
C SER A 56 25.50 -3.94 -8.59
N SER A 57 25.00 -3.92 -9.83
CA SER A 57 25.80 -3.50 -11.00
C SER A 57 25.00 -2.97 -12.19
N VAL A 58 25.71 -2.25 -13.06
CA VAL A 58 25.26 -1.61 -14.32
C VAL A 58 24.58 -2.57 -15.32
N GLN A 59 24.72 -3.89 -15.15
CA GLN A 59 24.14 -4.87 -16.07
C GLN A 59 22.67 -5.23 -15.79
N GLU A 60 22.10 -4.77 -14.67
CA GLU A 60 20.72 -5.09 -14.24
C GLU A 60 19.83 -3.84 -14.12
N GLY A 61 19.95 -2.89 -15.05
CA GLY A 61 19.07 -1.70 -15.08
C GLY A 61 19.50 -0.64 -14.06
N PHE A 62 20.56 0.10 -14.40
CA PHE A 62 21.06 1.17 -13.54
C PHE A 62 19.97 2.25 -13.39
N TRP A 63 19.62 2.53 -12.14
CA TRP A 63 18.82 3.69 -11.80
C TRP A 63 19.60 4.96 -12.18
N GLU A 64 18.96 5.84 -12.92
CA GLU A 64 19.52 7.14 -13.29
C GLU A 64 18.94 8.22 -12.37
N PRO A 65 19.67 9.32 -12.14
CA PRO A 65 19.11 10.48 -11.46
C PRO A 65 17.80 10.93 -12.11
N GLY A 66 16.72 10.94 -11.33
CA GLY A 66 15.35 11.18 -11.76
C GLY A 66 14.45 9.93 -11.66
N ASP A 67 15.02 8.74 -11.57
CA ASP A 67 14.25 7.51 -11.39
C ASP A 67 13.64 7.38 -10.00
N TYR A 68 12.49 6.70 -9.94
CA TYR A 68 11.79 6.47 -8.69
C TYR A 68 12.35 5.25 -7.97
N THR A 69 13.18 5.48 -6.96
CA THR A 69 13.74 4.44 -6.08
C THR A 69 13.08 4.47 -4.71
N PHE A 70 13.16 3.37 -3.96
CA PHE A 70 12.48 3.25 -2.65
C PHE A 70 12.86 4.38 -1.68
N TYR A 71 14.15 4.73 -1.60
CA TYR A 71 14.63 5.80 -0.71
C TYR A 71 14.88 7.12 -1.44
N GLY A 72 14.54 7.23 -2.73
CA GLY A 72 14.88 8.37 -3.58
C GLY A 72 14.40 9.72 -3.03
N ARG A 73 13.26 9.76 -2.33
CA ARG A 73 12.73 10.97 -1.68
C ARG A 73 13.70 11.65 -0.71
N TYR A 74 14.67 10.91 -0.18
CA TYR A 74 15.65 11.42 0.77
C TYR A 74 16.87 12.05 0.12
N HIS A 75 17.12 11.76 -1.17
CA HIS A 75 18.28 12.21 -1.93
C HIS A 75 17.89 12.86 -3.25
N SER A 76 16.71 13.48 -3.31
CA SER A 76 16.22 14.15 -4.52
C SER A 76 16.21 13.24 -5.76
N PHE A 77 15.95 11.94 -5.56
CA PHE A 77 15.89 10.91 -6.60
C PHE A 77 17.17 10.79 -7.44
N ASP A 78 18.35 10.96 -6.85
CA ASP A 78 19.62 10.80 -7.58
C ASP A 78 20.10 9.34 -7.74
N ALA A 79 19.20 8.37 -7.52
CA ALA A 79 19.41 6.94 -7.74
C ALA A 79 20.48 6.23 -6.87
N ARG A 80 21.15 6.94 -5.96
CA ARG A 80 22.26 6.39 -5.16
C ARG A 80 21.88 5.23 -4.22
N ASP A 81 20.60 5.09 -3.89
CA ASP A 81 20.13 4.04 -2.97
C ASP A 81 19.99 2.67 -3.65
N ASN A 82 19.90 2.66 -4.98
CA ASN A 82 19.78 1.48 -5.83
C ASN A 82 18.62 0.54 -5.44
N ARG A 83 17.55 1.06 -4.81
CA ARG A 83 16.44 0.23 -4.32
C ARG A 83 15.24 0.24 -5.23
N GLU A 84 14.77 -0.95 -5.53
CA GLU A 84 13.52 -1.14 -6.24
C GLU A 84 12.36 -0.53 -5.42
N PRO A 85 11.55 0.36 -6.02
CA PRO A 85 10.39 0.90 -5.33
C PRO A 85 9.30 -0.17 -5.18
N LEU A 86 8.48 -0.07 -4.13
CA LEU A 86 7.31 -0.95 -4.00
C LEU A 86 6.17 -0.51 -4.92
N THR A 87 5.18 -1.40 -5.08
CA THR A 87 3.97 -1.09 -5.83
C THR A 87 3.04 -0.08 -5.15
N GLY A 88 2.24 0.58 -5.99
CA GLY A 88 1.09 1.38 -5.57
C GLY A 88 -0.24 0.64 -5.62
N THR A 89 -0.28 -0.59 -6.15
CA THR A 89 -1.51 -1.35 -6.40
C THR A 89 -1.54 -2.67 -5.65
N TRP A 90 -2.63 -2.91 -4.94
CA TRP A 90 -2.76 -4.00 -4.00
C TRP A 90 -4.07 -4.74 -4.15
N LEU A 91 -4.04 -6.04 -3.92
CA LEU A 91 -5.21 -6.89 -3.75
C LEU A 91 -5.10 -7.61 -2.40
N ALA A 92 -6.09 -7.44 -1.53
CA ALA A 92 -6.08 -8.09 -0.23
C ALA A 92 -7.40 -8.78 0.07
N ARG A 93 -7.33 -9.92 0.73
CA ARG A 93 -8.51 -10.65 1.17
C ARG A 93 -9.14 -9.95 2.39
N TYR A 94 -10.46 -9.93 2.46
CA TYR A 94 -11.18 -9.32 3.57
C TYR A 94 -12.45 -10.06 3.96
N PHE A 95 -12.90 -9.80 5.19
CA PHE A 95 -14.22 -10.16 5.71
C PHE A 95 -14.72 -9.10 6.69
N THR A 96 -16.04 -8.92 6.78
CA THR A 96 -16.70 -7.84 7.55
C THR A 96 -17.02 -8.19 9.01
N ALA A 97 -16.54 -9.35 9.49
CA ALA A 97 -16.75 -9.98 10.81
C ALA A 97 -18.05 -10.78 10.96
N GLU A 98 -19.13 -10.40 10.27
CA GLU A 98 -20.44 -10.99 10.48
C GLU A 98 -21.04 -11.57 9.18
N PRO A 99 -21.48 -12.85 9.20
CA PRO A 99 -21.25 -13.83 10.28
C PRO A 99 -19.74 -14.19 10.37
N PRO A 100 -19.25 -14.75 11.51
CA PRO A 100 -17.86 -15.18 11.64
C PRO A 100 -17.44 -16.12 10.51
N ARG A 101 -16.21 -15.94 9.99
CA ARG A 101 -15.67 -16.68 8.83
C ARG A 101 -14.35 -17.34 9.20
N GLY A 102 -14.24 -18.66 9.01
CA GLY A 102 -12.97 -19.37 9.20
C GLY A 102 -12.38 -19.26 10.61
N GLY A 103 -13.22 -19.06 11.64
CA GLY A 103 -12.79 -18.84 13.02
C GLY A 103 -12.46 -17.40 13.38
N PHE A 104 -12.40 -16.48 12.41
CA PHE A 104 -12.22 -15.06 12.65
C PHE A 104 -13.55 -14.40 13.03
N THR A 105 -13.52 -13.61 14.10
CA THR A 105 -14.70 -13.01 14.75
C THR A 105 -14.67 -11.48 14.75
N THR A 106 -13.60 -10.88 14.21
CA THR A 106 -13.48 -9.43 14.06
C THR A 106 -13.33 -9.05 12.59
N PRO A 107 -13.62 -7.81 12.19
CA PRO A 107 -13.43 -7.39 10.81
C PRO A 107 -11.93 -7.42 10.46
N THR A 108 -11.61 -7.69 9.19
CA THR A 108 -10.25 -7.52 8.66
C THR A 108 -9.77 -6.09 8.92
N THR A 109 -8.59 -5.98 9.54
CA THR A 109 -7.89 -4.70 9.64
C THR A 109 -6.87 -4.60 8.53
N PHE A 110 -6.82 -3.48 7.83
CA PHE A 110 -5.77 -3.15 6.86
C PHE A 110 -4.79 -2.19 7.52
N LEU A 111 -3.51 -2.47 7.37
CA LEU A 111 -2.41 -1.59 7.75
C LEU A 111 -1.74 -1.11 6.47
N CYS A 112 -1.85 0.18 6.20
CA CYS A 112 -1.23 0.78 5.03
C CYS A 112 0.01 1.59 5.47
N TRP A 113 1.09 1.45 4.71
CA TRP A 113 2.14 2.45 4.62
C TRP A 113 2.13 3.07 3.23
N ARG A 114 2.36 4.38 3.13
CA ARG A 114 2.38 5.11 1.86
C ARG A 114 3.52 6.10 1.83
N ASP A 115 4.14 6.22 0.67
CA ASP A 115 5.11 7.28 0.44
C ASP A 115 4.41 8.63 0.28
N SER A 116 4.63 9.51 1.25
CA SER A 116 4.11 10.89 1.23
C SER A 116 4.85 11.81 0.26
N GLY A 117 6.01 11.40 -0.26
CA GLY A 117 6.90 12.27 -1.04
C GLY A 117 7.61 13.34 -0.21
N LEU A 118 7.43 13.37 1.11
CA LEU A 118 8.10 14.29 2.02
C LEU A 118 9.42 13.67 2.52
N ASN A 119 10.47 14.50 2.65
CA ASN A 119 11.76 14.07 3.17
C ASN A 119 11.81 14.10 4.71
N ASP A 120 12.90 13.58 5.31
CA ASP A 120 13.07 13.50 6.77
C ASP A 120 13.20 14.86 7.47
N SER A 121 13.45 15.94 6.71
CA SER A 121 13.52 17.31 7.25
C SER A 121 12.14 17.98 7.37
N PHE A 122 11.07 17.26 7.01
CA PHE A 122 9.72 17.79 7.04
C PHE A 122 9.13 17.78 8.46
N PHE A 123 8.81 18.97 8.98
CA PHE A 123 8.12 19.16 10.24
C PHE A 123 6.76 19.83 10.01
N PHE A 124 5.75 19.47 10.79
CA PHE A 124 4.44 20.08 10.74
C PHE A 124 3.83 20.21 12.14
N THR A 125 2.95 21.20 12.30
CA THR A 125 2.22 21.41 13.53
C THR A 125 1.11 20.38 13.66
N CYS A 126 1.00 19.71 14.81
CA CYS A 126 -0.12 18.83 15.09
C CYS A 126 -1.46 19.58 15.01
N GLY A 127 -2.50 18.93 14.49
CA GLY A 127 -3.84 19.49 14.38
C GLY A 127 -4.16 20.13 13.02
N THR A 128 -3.17 20.27 12.13
CA THR A 128 -3.40 20.60 10.71
C THR A 128 -2.82 19.52 9.81
N PHE A 129 -3.47 19.27 8.67
CA PHE A 129 -2.91 18.41 7.65
C PHE A 129 -1.90 19.20 6.82
N PRO A 130 -0.62 18.82 6.81
CA PRO A 130 0.33 19.42 5.90
C PRO A 130 0.06 18.94 4.47
N ASN A 131 0.32 19.78 3.47
CA ASN A 131 0.41 19.31 2.08
C ASN A 131 1.49 18.21 1.98
N PRO A 132 1.24 17.03 1.38
CA PRO A 132 0.10 16.63 0.53
C PRO A 132 -0.98 15.78 1.22
N TYR A 133 -1.07 15.79 2.55
CA TYR A 133 -2.14 15.11 3.24
C TYR A 133 -3.49 15.85 3.10
N PRO A 134 -4.61 15.10 2.99
CA PRO A 134 -4.68 13.64 2.89
C PRO A 134 -4.13 13.14 1.56
N LEU A 135 -3.37 12.05 1.59
CA LEU A 135 -2.83 11.44 0.38
C LEU A 135 -3.98 10.92 -0.48
N SER A 136 -4.11 11.45 -1.70
CA SER A 136 -5.12 11.03 -2.67
C SER A 136 -4.92 9.56 -3.08
N GLN A 137 -5.88 8.97 -3.79
CA GLN A 137 -5.76 7.61 -4.33
C GLN A 137 -6.48 7.55 -5.68
N ASN A 138 -6.07 6.62 -6.54
CA ASN A 138 -6.64 6.51 -7.88
C ASN A 138 -7.89 5.62 -7.93
N GLY A 139 -8.16 4.80 -6.90
CA GLY A 139 -9.42 4.08 -6.80
C GLY A 139 -9.41 2.88 -5.86
N GLY A 140 -10.54 2.17 -5.82
CA GLY A 140 -10.67 0.88 -5.15
C GLY A 140 -11.94 0.13 -5.58
N ALA A 141 -11.84 -1.19 -5.58
CA ALA A 141 -12.91 -2.09 -6.01
C ALA A 141 -12.99 -3.30 -5.10
N PHE A 142 -14.20 -3.79 -4.87
CA PHE A 142 -14.46 -5.00 -4.11
C PHE A 142 -14.87 -6.10 -5.07
N PHE A 143 -14.37 -7.30 -4.84
CA PHE A 143 -14.73 -8.49 -5.60
C PHE A 143 -15.30 -9.51 -4.64
N ASP A 144 -16.37 -10.20 -5.03
CA ASP A 144 -16.81 -11.39 -4.30
C ASP A 144 -15.89 -12.59 -4.58
N GLU A 145 -16.23 -13.73 -3.99
CA GLU A 145 -15.51 -15.00 -4.22
C GLU A 145 -15.70 -15.56 -5.64
N GLN A 146 -16.57 -14.96 -6.46
CA GLN A 146 -16.80 -15.30 -7.87
C GLN A 146 -16.20 -14.23 -8.80
N GLU A 147 -15.36 -13.33 -8.27
CA GLU A 147 -14.71 -12.23 -9.00
C GLU A 147 -15.69 -11.20 -9.61
N ASN A 148 -16.93 -11.11 -9.12
CA ASN A 148 -17.85 -10.06 -9.54
C ASN A 148 -17.43 -8.72 -8.90
N PRO A 149 -17.13 -7.68 -9.70
CA PRO A 149 -16.69 -6.40 -9.16
C PRO A 149 -17.88 -5.55 -8.71
N THR A 150 -17.76 -4.99 -7.51
CA THR A 150 -18.52 -3.83 -7.06
C THR A 150 -17.54 -2.69 -6.84
N LEU A 151 -17.74 -1.58 -7.57
CA LEU A 151 -16.88 -0.41 -7.43
C LEU A 151 -17.09 0.20 -6.04
N GLY A 152 -16.01 0.21 -5.24
CA GLY A 152 -15.97 0.92 -3.97
C GLY A 152 -15.97 2.43 -4.18
N MET A 153 -15.31 2.86 -5.25
CA MET A 153 -15.35 4.21 -5.79
C MET A 153 -15.05 4.21 -7.28
N SER A 154 -15.83 4.94 -8.08
CA SER A 154 -15.47 5.30 -9.45
C SER A 154 -15.55 6.80 -9.61
N PHE A 155 -14.45 7.44 -10.02
CA PHE A 155 -14.44 8.86 -10.33
C PHE A 155 -14.37 9.04 -11.85
N PRO A 156 -15.42 9.59 -12.49
CA PRO A 156 -15.43 9.77 -13.94
C PRO A 156 -14.53 10.92 -14.44
N PHE A 157 -13.92 11.69 -13.55
CA PHE A 157 -13.09 12.86 -13.91
C PHE A 157 -11.84 12.97 -13.02
N SER A 158 -10.75 13.48 -13.61
CA SER A 158 -9.52 13.87 -12.92
C SER A 158 -9.41 15.41 -12.91
N PRO A 159 -9.03 16.06 -11.80
CA PRO A 159 -8.64 15.48 -10.51
C PRO A 159 -9.83 15.08 -9.63
N ILE A 160 -9.65 14.00 -8.86
CA ILE A 160 -10.63 13.52 -7.89
C ILE A 160 -10.76 14.55 -6.75
N PRO A 161 -11.97 15.03 -6.39
CA PRO A 161 -12.15 15.80 -5.18
C PRO A 161 -11.72 14.96 -3.98
N VAL A 162 -10.76 15.46 -3.19
CA VAL A 162 -10.34 14.87 -1.90
C VAL A 162 -11.47 15.04 -0.87
N ALA A 163 -12.56 14.29 -1.03
CA ALA A 163 -13.50 14.07 0.04
C ALA A 163 -12.86 13.05 0.99
N LEU A 164 -12.49 13.50 2.20
CA LEU A 164 -11.83 12.69 3.23
C LEU A 164 -12.60 11.40 3.55
N ASP A 165 -13.92 11.44 3.45
CA ASP A 165 -14.82 10.32 3.78
C ASP A 165 -14.73 9.14 2.79
N LEU A 166 -13.97 9.31 1.71
CA LEU A 166 -13.82 8.33 0.64
C LEU A 166 -12.39 7.76 0.54
N LEU A 167 -11.44 8.20 1.38
CA LEU A 167 -10.05 7.74 1.31
C LEU A 167 -9.80 6.55 2.25
N TYR A 168 -9.25 5.46 1.72
CA TYR A 168 -8.95 4.24 2.48
C TYR A 168 -7.65 4.35 3.28
N CYS A 169 -6.62 4.99 2.71
CA CYS A 169 -5.32 5.18 3.36
C CYS A 169 -4.84 6.64 3.17
N PRO A 170 -5.45 7.63 3.84
CA PRO A 170 -5.12 9.05 3.65
C PRO A 170 -3.81 9.50 4.31
N GLY A 171 -3.24 8.69 5.20
CA GLY A 171 -1.97 8.97 5.89
C GLY A 171 -0.77 8.19 5.34
N ALA A 172 0.44 8.54 5.77
CA ALA A 172 1.66 7.78 5.45
C ALA A 172 1.68 6.44 6.19
N THR A 173 1.01 6.37 7.32
CA THR A 173 0.59 5.13 7.95
C THR A 173 -0.88 5.25 8.31
N PHE A 174 -1.67 4.21 8.04
CA PHE A 174 -3.10 4.23 8.36
C PHE A 174 -3.61 2.85 8.72
N ARG A 175 -4.58 2.80 9.64
CA ARG A 175 -5.27 1.58 10.06
C ARG A 175 -6.75 1.69 9.69
N LEU A 176 -7.20 0.80 8.81
CA LEU A 176 -8.57 0.78 8.30
C LEU A 176 -9.25 -0.54 8.70
N SER A 177 -10.47 -0.50 9.21
CA SER A 177 -11.24 -1.71 9.50
C SER A 177 -12.25 -1.97 8.39
N SER A 178 -12.38 -3.21 7.92
CA SER A 178 -13.41 -3.60 6.95
C SER A 178 -14.84 -3.41 7.47
N SER A 179 -15.03 -3.17 8.77
CA SER A 179 -16.33 -2.79 9.32
C SER A 179 -16.86 -1.46 8.77
N VAL A 180 -16.00 -0.61 8.20
CA VAL A 180 -16.44 0.62 7.53
C VAL A 180 -16.95 0.34 6.11
N PHE A 181 -16.68 -0.85 5.55
CA PHE A 181 -17.23 -1.32 4.29
C PHE A 181 -18.65 -1.85 4.50
N ARG A 182 -19.47 -1.11 5.24
CA ARG A 182 -20.88 -1.42 5.39
C ARG A 182 -21.68 -0.64 4.35
N PRO A 183 -22.82 -1.20 3.90
CA PRO A 183 -23.74 -0.45 3.07
C PRO A 183 -24.13 0.82 3.82
N SER A 184 -23.78 1.98 3.27
CA SER A 184 -24.42 3.24 3.59
C SER A 184 -25.38 3.54 2.44
N GLU A 185 -26.35 4.44 2.63
CA GLU A 185 -27.20 4.87 1.51
C GLU A 185 -26.39 5.47 0.33
N ALA A 186 -25.10 5.75 0.53
CA ALA A 186 -24.16 6.29 -0.45
C ALA A 186 -23.17 5.27 -1.05
N LEU A 187 -23.03 4.05 -0.53
CA LEU A 187 -22.09 3.05 -1.03
C LEU A 187 -22.79 1.69 -1.28
N PRO A 188 -22.59 1.08 -2.47
CA PRO A 188 -23.24 -0.19 -2.82
C PRO A 188 -22.90 -1.28 -1.80
N VAL A 189 -23.83 -2.21 -1.62
CA VAL A 189 -23.72 -3.34 -0.68
C VAL A 189 -22.41 -4.09 -0.94
N PHE A 190 -21.45 -3.96 -0.03
CA PHE A 190 -20.19 -4.70 -0.12
C PHE A 190 -20.41 -6.16 0.28
N TYR A 191 -19.69 -7.06 -0.39
CA TYR A 191 -19.71 -8.48 -0.05
C TYR A 191 -19.19 -8.69 1.37
N GLU A 192 -19.78 -9.63 2.11
CA GLU A 192 -19.35 -9.98 3.47
C GLU A 192 -17.91 -10.53 3.50
N THR A 193 -17.49 -11.16 2.39
CA THR A 193 -16.12 -11.60 2.15
C THR A 193 -15.75 -11.43 0.69
N GLY A 194 -14.44 -11.35 0.44
CA GLY A 194 -13.91 -11.37 -0.90
C GLY A 194 -12.55 -10.71 -0.97
N TRP A 195 -12.31 -10.00 -2.06
CA TRP A 195 -11.06 -9.30 -2.32
C TRP A 195 -11.28 -7.81 -2.43
N PHE A 196 -10.33 -7.06 -1.92
CA PHE A 196 -10.31 -5.61 -1.98
C PHE A 196 -9.10 -5.16 -2.78
N PHE A 197 -9.37 -4.58 -3.94
CA PHE A 197 -8.39 -3.92 -4.78
C PHE A 197 -8.25 -2.46 -4.35
N LEU A 198 -7.02 -2.00 -4.16
CA LEU A 198 -6.70 -0.58 -3.96
C LEU A 198 -5.65 -0.13 -4.95
N ASN A 199 -5.87 1.06 -5.50
CA ASN A 199 -4.87 1.81 -6.24
C ASN A 199 -4.46 3.04 -5.44
N LEU A 200 -3.35 2.91 -4.70
CA LEU A 200 -2.77 3.92 -3.83
C LEU A 200 -1.76 4.82 -4.55
N ASN A 201 -1.76 4.84 -5.88
CA ASN A 201 -1.07 5.89 -6.63
C ASN A 201 -1.77 7.25 -6.42
N THR A 202 -1.02 8.35 -6.55
CA THR A 202 -1.52 9.72 -6.29
C THR A 202 -1.45 10.57 -7.55
N SER A 203 -2.56 11.19 -7.94
CA SER A 203 -2.64 12.04 -9.14
C SER A 203 -2.20 13.49 -8.94
N SER A 204 -1.73 13.90 -7.75
CA SER A 204 -1.28 15.28 -7.51
C SER A 204 -0.17 15.39 -6.44
N GLY A 205 0.77 16.30 -6.65
CA GLY A 205 1.71 16.77 -5.61
C GLY A 205 3.03 15.99 -5.45
N SER A 206 3.37 15.10 -6.36
CA SER A 206 4.66 14.38 -6.36
C SER A 206 5.70 15.04 -7.25
N VAL A 207 6.98 15.05 -6.82
CA VAL A 207 8.12 15.43 -7.68
C VAL A 207 8.29 14.45 -8.86
N SER A 208 7.73 13.24 -8.74
CA SER A 208 7.57 12.21 -9.77
C SER A 208 6.07 11.86 -9.94
N ASP A 209 5.44 12.40 -10.96
CA ASP A 209 4.03 12.20 -11.31
C ASP A 209 3.76 10.76 -11.85
N PRO A 210 2.58 10.12 -11.65
CA PRO A 210 1.68 10.04 -10.49
C PRO A 210 1.91 8.78 -9.62
N ILE A 211 3.01 8.05 -9.83
CA ILE A 211 3.20 6.73 -9.23
C ILE A 211 3.81 6.88 -7.84
N LYS A 212 3.20 6.20 -6.87
CA LYS A 212 3.67 6.15 -5.50
C LYS A 212 3.79 4.73 -5.04
N GLN A 213 4.86 4.48 -4.31
CA GLN A 213 5.02 3.23 -3.59
C GLN A 213 4.20 3.24 -2.30
N SER A 214 3.79 2.05 -1.91
CA SER A 214 3.04 1.80 -0.69
C SER A 214 3.33 0.38 -0.21
N TYR A 215 2.80 0.03 0.96
CA TYR A 215 2.78 -1.33 1.45
C TYR A 215 1.43 -1.57 2.14
N LEU A 216 0.82 -2.71 1.87
CA LEU A 216 -0.45 -3.10 2.47
C LEU A 216 -0.32 -4.50 3.06
N THR A 217 -0.76 -4.64 4.31
CA THR A 217 -0.94 -5.94 4.96
C THR A 217 -2.29 -5.94 5.66
N THR A 218 -2.88 -7.12 5.78
CA THR A 218 -4.14 -7.32 6.49
C THR A 218 -3.92 -8.11 7.77
N VAL A 219 -4.75 -7.84 8.75
CA VAL A 219 -4.75 -8.53 10.04
C VAL A 219 -6.11 -9.16 10.22
N HIS A 220 -6.09 -10.48 10.38
CA HIS A 220 -7.25 -11.33 10.59
C HIS A 220 -7.22 -11.82 12.04
N GLN A 221 -8.30 -11.59 12.78
CA GLN A 221 -8.33 -11.85 14.21
C GLN A 221 -9.57 -12.64 14.64
N ALA A 222 -9.33 -13.57 15.56
CA ALA A 222 -10.32 -14.20 16.40
C ALA A 222 -10.16 -13.58 17.79
N SER A 223 -11.12 -12.76 18.20
CA SER A 223 -11.07 -11.99 19.44
C SER A 223 -10.68 -12.87 20.64
N GLY A 224 -9.66 -12.46 21.39
CA GLY A 224 -9.17 -13.16 22.58
C GLY A 224 -8.53 -14.53 22.34
N THR A 225 -8.27 -14.93 21.08
CA THR A 225 -7.70 -16.25 20.78
C THR A 225 -6.42 -16.16 19.94
N PHE A 226 -6.50 -15.57 18.75
CA PHE A 226 -5.35 -15.45 17.85
C PHE A 226 -5.53 -14.30 16.85
N SER A 227 -4.41 -13.81 16.33
CA SER A 227 -4.36 -12.85 15.24
C SER A 227 -3.23 -13.20 14.29
N VAL A 228 -3.46 -13.02 12.99
CA VAL A 228 -2.52 -13.39 11.93
C VAL A 228 -2.45 -12.24 10.92
N GLY A 229 -1.22 -11.83 10.60
CA GLY A 229 -0.94 -10.96 9.46
C GLY A 229 -1.00 -11.76 8.16
N PHE A 230 -1.62 -11.18 7.13
CA PHE A 230 -1.64 -11.69 5.78
C PHE A 230 -1.16 -10.58 4.84
N PRO A 231 -0.03 -10.76 4.15
CA PRO A 231 0.45 -9.75 3.21
C PRO A 231 -0.56 -9.61 2.06
N ALA A 232 -0.83 -8.37 1.65
CA ALA A 232 -1.59 -8.13 0.45
C ALA A 232 -0.73 -8.49 -0.79
N ILE A 233 -1.39 -8.84 -1.88
CA ILE A 233 -0.74 -9.16 -3.14
C ILE A 233 -0.45 -7.85 -3.87
N GLY A 234 0.82 -7.56 -4.13
CA GLY A 234 1.22 -6.46 -5.00
C GLY A 234 0.93 -6.81 -6.46
N LEU A 235 0.23 -5.93 -7.17
CA LEU A 235 -0.22 -6.16 -8.56
C LEU A 235 0.69 -5.50 -9.62
N GLY A 236 1.96 -5.32 -9.30
CA GLY A 236 2.97 -4.69 -10.17
C GLY A 236 4.14 -4.15 -9.35
N SER A 237 4.88 -3.20 -9.92
CA SER A 237 5.86 -2.35 -9.25
C SER A 237 5.53 -0.87 -9.51
N ALA A 238 6.07 0.07 -8.73
CA ALA A 238 6.01 1.50 -9.10
C ALA A 238 6.78 1.80 -10.40
N LEU A 239 7.53 0.83 -10.92
CA LEU A 239 8.15 0.85 -12.24
C LEU A 239 7.14 0.60 -13.37
N ASP A 240 6.06 -0.12 -13.08
CA ASP A 240 4.99 -0.39 -14.02
C ASP A 240 4.11 0.85 -14.11
N LYS A 241 4.45 1.74 -15.04
CA LYS A 241 3.88 3.09 -15.15
C LYS A 241 2.37 3.14 -15.38
N THR A 242 1.72 1.99 -15.54
CA THR A 242 0.29 1.85 -15.76
C THR A 242 -0.18 0.49 -15.27
N PHE A 243 -0.98 0.47 -14.22
CA PHE A 243 -1.84 -0.67 -13.89
C PHE A 243 -3.31 -0.19 -13.89
N THR A 244 -4.07 -0.65 -14.88
CA THR A 244 -5.49 -0.30 -15.04
C THR A 244 -6.33 -1.57 -14.88
N VAL A 245 -7.23 -1.59 -13.91
CA VAL A 245 -8.27 -2.61 -13.83
C VAL A 245 -9.39 -2.19 -14.79
N THR A 246 -9.46 -2.82 -15.96
CA THR A 246 -10.63 -2.74 -16.83
C THR A 246 -11.74 -3.60 -16.23
N THR A 247 -12.74 -2.95 -15.62
CA THR A 247 -14.04 -3.59 -15.42
C THR A 247 -14.68 -3.70 -16.79
N ALA A 248 -14.82 -4.92 -17.33
CA ALA A 248 -15.70 -5.10 -18.47
C ALA A 248 -17.11 -4.63 -18.06
N PRO A 249 -17.80 -3.80 -18.86
CA PRO A 249 -19.20 -3.56 -18.61
C PRO A 249 -19.91 -4.92 -18.62
N LEU A 250 -20.70 -5.21 -17.59
CA LEU A 250 -21.68 -6.28 -17.65
C LEU A 250 -22.53 -6.03 -18.90
N ASP A 251 -22.35 -6.84 -19.94
CA ASP A 251 -23.27 -6.87 -21.07
C ASP A 251 -24.63 -7.33 -20.53
N VAL A 252 -25.53 -6.36 -20.28
CA VAL A 252 -26.94 -6.61 -19.91
C VAL A 252 -27.75 -7.10 -21.12
N ASN A 253 -27.09 -7.72 -22.11
CA ASN A 253 -27.72 -8.29 -23.30
C ASN A 253 -27.19 -9.70 -23.56
N LEU A 254 -27.38 -10.62 -22.61
CA LEU A 254 -27.52 -12.02 -22.99
C LEU A 254 -28.91 -12.15 -23.65
N PRO A 255 -29.01 -12.58 -24.93
CA PRO A 255 -30.30 -12.83 -25.53
C PRO A 255 -30.99 -13.92 -24.71
N ARG A 256 -32.21 -13.59 -24.28
CA ARG A 256 -33.14 -14.50 -23.63
C ARG A 256 -33.49 -15.59 -24.65
N GLU A 257 -32.72 -16.67 -24.68
CA GLU A 257 -33.19 -17.88 -25.34
C GLU A 257 -34.23 -18.55 -24.45
N ALA A 258 -35.48 -18.45 -24.92
CA ALA A 258 -36.58 -19.35 -24.61
C ALA A 258 -37.47 -19.39 -25.87
N PRO A 259 -38.14 -20.51 -26.17
CA PRO A 259 -38.40 -21.67 -25.31
C PRO A 259 -37.64 -22.95 -25.67
#